data_AF-A0A229FXV2-F1
#
_entry.id   AF-A0A229FXV2-F1
#
_cell.length_a   1.000
_cell.length_b   1.000
_cell.length_c   1.000
_cell.angle_alpha   90.00
_cell.angle_beta   90.00
_cell.angle_gamma   90.00
#
_symmetry.space_group_name_H-M   'P 1'
#
loop_
_entity.id
_entity.type
_entity.pdbx_description
1 polymer ?
#
loop_
_entity_poly.entity_id
_entity_poly.type
_entity_poly.pdbx_seq_one_letter_code
_entity_poly.pdbx_strand_id
1 'polypeptide(L)' 'MTAFLNAAFRALRIIGRILIFIFLVLLALGNTHQVNFHLIPGINWDIPLILVLFIAFIAGILLTLLSGLTIRRSQQDRR' A
#
# COMPACT_ATOMS: atom_id res chain seq x y z
N MET A 1 19.51 19.23 25.32
CA MET A 1 19.88 18.02 24.55
C MET A 1 18.66 17.32 23.93
N THR A 2 17.55 17.14 24.66
CA THR A 2 16.31 16.51 24.17
C THR A 2 15.60 17.30 23.05
N ALA A 3 15.63 18.63 23.09
CA ALA A 3 15.01 19.48 22.07
C ALA A 3 15.63 19.28 20.67
N PHE A 4 16.96 19.15 20.60
CA PHE A 4 17.68 18.89 19.35
C PHE A 4 17.35 17.50 18.78
N LEU A 5 17.36 16.46 19.63
CA LEU A 5 16.98 15.11 19.22
C LEU A 5 15.53 15.04 18.71
N ASN A 6 14.60 15.72 19.39
CA ASN A 6 13.21 15.79 18.95
C ASN A 6 13.05 16.48 17.60
N ALA A 7 13.81 17.56 17.36
CA ALA A 7 13.84 18.23 16.07
C ALA A 7 14.39 17.31 14.97
N ALA A 8 15.47 16.56 15.26
CA ALA A 8 16.05 15.59 14.35
C ALA A 8 15.05 14.45 14.00
N PHE A 9 14.35 13.89 14.98
CA PHE A 9 13.32 12.87 14.73
C PHE A 9 12.14 13.42 13.92
N ARG A 10 11.74 14.66 14.16
CA ARG A 10 10.69 15.33 13.36
C ARG A 10 11.13 15.52 11.92
N ALA A 11 12.36 15.99 11.71
CA ALA A 11 12.94 16.13 10.38
C ALA A 11 13.03 14.78 9.65
N LEU A 12 13.54 13.75 10.31
CA LEU A 12 13.62 12.40 9.76
C LEU A 12 12.26 11.86 9.33
N ARG A 13 11.22 12.07 10.16
CA ARG A 13 9.84 11.67 9.82
C ARG A 13 9.32 12.40 8.58
N ILE A 14 9.60 13.70 8.46
CA ILE A 14 9.17 14.51 7.31
C ILE A 14 9.91 14.05 6.05
N ILE A 15 11.23 13.89 6.13
CA ILE A 15 12.07 13.41 5.02
C ILE A 15 11.59 12.04 4.56
N GLY A 16 11.36 11.10 5.49
CA GLY A 16 10.81 9.79 5.16
C GLY A 16 9.47 9.86 4.43
N ARG A 17 8.56 10.73 4.86
CA ARG A 17 7.27 10.95 4.17
C ARG A 17 7.46 11.49 2.75
N ILE A 18 8.37 12.44 2.57
CA ILE A 18 8.68 13.01 1.25
C ILE A 18 9.27 11.93 0.33
N LEU A 19 10.21 11.12 0.83
CA LEU A 19 10.82 10.03 0.07
C LEU A 19 9.78 8.99 -0.36
N ILE A 20 8.90 8.57 0.55
CA ILE A 20 7.79 7.66 0.24
C ILE A 20 6.87 8.28 -0.81
N PHE A 21 6.52 9.56 -0.67
CA PHE A 21 5.68 10.25 -1.64
C PHE A 21 6.32 10.30 -3.03
N ILE A 22 7.58 10.71 -3.12
CA ILE A 22 8.33 10.75 -4.38
C ILE A 22 8.39 9.35 -5.01
N PHE A 23 8.69 8.32 -4.22
CA PHE A 23 8.70 6.94 -4.70
C PHE A 23 7.35 6.53 -5.30
N LEU A 24 6.24 6.80 -4.60
CA LEU A 24 4.90 6.48 -5.09
C LEU A 24 4.53 7.26 -6.35
N VAL A 25 4.93 8.53 -6.44
CA VAL A 25 4.72 9.35 -7.65
C VAL A 25 5.50 8.79 -8.84
N LEU A 26 6.78 8.47 -8.64
CA LEU A 26 7.62 7.88 -9.70
C LEU A 26 7.09 6.52 -10.14
N LEU A 27 6.65 5.68 -9.19
CA LEU A 27 5.98 4.43 -9.48
C LEU A 27 4.74 4.66 -10.34
N ALA A 28 3.91 5.65 -9.99
CA ALA A 28 2.71 5.96 -10.76
C ALA A 28 3.02 6.43 -12.17
N LEU A 29 3.94 7.38 -12.33
CA LEU A 29 4.34 7.91 -13.63
C LEU A 29 4.94 6.81 -14.53
N GLY A 30 5.78 5.94 -13.97
CA GLY A 30 6.41 4.83 -14.71
C GLY A 30 5.47 3.68 -15.06
N ASN A 31 4.28 3.60 -14.45
CA ASN A 31 3.34 2.50 -14.64
C ASN A 31 1.97 2.99 -15.17
N THR A 32 1.98 3.99 -16.06
CA THR A 32 0.77 4.49 -16.73
C THR A 32 0.34 3.68 -17.95
N HIS A 33 1.14 2.68 -18.35
CA HIS A 33 0.82 1.76 -19.45
C HIS A 33 -0.52 1.06 -19.21
N GLN A 34 -1.34 1.00 -20.26
CA GLN A 34 -2.64 0.30 -20.23
C GLN A 34 -2.43 -1.21 -20.24
N VAL A 35 -3.19 -1.91 -19.42
CA VAL A 35 -3.20 -3.37 -19.32
C VAL A 35 -4.59 -3.87 -19.66
N ASN A 36 -4.63 -4.88 -20.52
CA ASN A 36 -5.87 -5.51 -20.98
C ASN A 36 -6.27 -6.65 -20.04
N PHE A 37 -7.49 -6.59 -19.51
CA PHE A 37 -8.10 -7.68 -18.75
C PHE A 37 -9.28 -8.29 -19.49
N HIS A 38 -9.30 -9.63 -19.51
CA HIS A 38 -10.36 -10.44 -20.07
C HIS A 38 -11.05 -11.22 -18.94
N LEU A 39 -11.56 -10.48 -17.96
CA LEU A 39 -12.21 -11.07 -16.77
C LEU A 39 -13.62 -11.58 -17.08
N ILE A 40 -14.30 -10.92 -18.02
CA ILE A 40 -15.66 -11.26 -18.44
C ILE A 40 -15.61 -11.57 -19.94
N PRO A 41 -16.11 -12.73 -20.39
CA PRO A 41 -16.16 -13.07 -21.80
C PRO A 41 -16.85 -11.96 -22.62
N GLY A 42 -16.18 -11.47 -23.66
CA GLY A 42 -16.71 -10.42 -24.53
C GLY A 42 -16.56 -8.99 -24.01
N ILE A 43 -15.97 -8.77 -22.82
CA ILE A 43 -15.66 -7.43 -22.30
C ILE A 43 -14.17 -7.30 -22.04
N ASN A 44 -13.54 -6.35 -22.73
CA ASN A 44 -12.14 -6.00 -22.54
C ASN A 44 -12.05 -4.77 -21.64
N TRP A 45 -11.28 -4.88 -20.55
CA TRP A 45 -11.03 -3.78 -19.65
C TRP A 45 -9.60 -3.29 -19.84
N ASP A 46 -9.47 -2.07 -20.35
CA ASP A 46 -8.19 -1.36 -20.43
C ASP A 46 -8.07 -0.43 -19.22
N ILE A 47 -7.15 -0.77 -18.31
CA ILE A 47 -6.86 0.05 -17.13
C ILE A 47 -5.36 0.27 -16.95
N PRO A 48 -4.94 1.42 -16.40
CA PRO A 48 -3.53 1.68 -16.14
C PRO A 48 -2.93 0.66 -15.16
N LEU A 49 -1.71 0.18 -15.45
CA LEU A 49 -1.00 -0.80 -14.62
C LEU A 49 -0.87 -0.35 -13.16
N ILE A 50 -0.61 0.94 -12.92
CA ILE A 50 -0.52 1.48 -11.56
C ILE A 50 -1.80 1.25 -10.75
N LEU A 51 -2.97 1.33 -11.37
CA LEU A 51 -4.25 1.13 -10.70
C LEU A 51 -4.41 -0.32 -10.27
N VAL A 52 -3.99 -1.27 -11.12
CA VAL A 52 -3.95 -2.70 -10.81
C VAL A 52 -3.02 -2.97 -9.62
N LEU A 53 -1.80 -2.45 -9.68
CA LEU A 53 -0.79 -2.63 -8.62
C LEU A 53 -1.29 -2.05 -7.29
N PHE A 54 -1.94 -0.88 -7.34
CA PHE A 54 -2.50 -0.25 -6.16
C PHE A 54 -3.63 -1.08 -5.52
N ILE A 55 -4.56 -1.60 -6.33
CA ILE A 55 -5.63 -2.49 -5.84
C ILE A 55 -5.04 -3.76 -5.22
N ALA A 56 -4.07 -4.40 -5.89
CA ALA A 56 -3.41 -5.59 -5.37
C ALA A 56 -2.71 -5.32 -4.03
N PHE A 57 -2.04 -4.17 -3.91
CA PHE A 57 -1.40 -3.73 -2.67
C PHE A 57 -2.40 -3.54 -1.53
N ILE A 58 -3.53 -2.85 -1.77
CA ILE A 58 -4.59 -2.68 -0.77
C ILE A 58 -5.17 -4.04 -0.37
N ALA A 59 -5.43 -4.93 -1.33
CA ALA A 59 -5.94 -6.26 -1.06
C ALA A 59 -4.99 -7.05 -0.14
N GLY A 60 -3.67 -6.99 -0.38
CA GLY A 60 -2.68 -7.62 0.49
C GLY A 60 -2.69 -7.08 1.93
N ILE A 61 -2.80 -5.77 2.10
CA ILE A 61 -2.94 -5.14 3.43
C ILE A 61 -4.21 -5.66 4.12
N LEU A 62 -5.34 -5.67 3.40
CA LEU A 62 -6.62 -6.09 3.95
C LEU A 62 -6.61 -7.56 4.38
N LEU A 63 -6.01 -8.43 3.58
CA LEU A 63 -5.82 -9.84 3.90
C LEU A 63 -4.93 -10.02 5.15
N THR A 64 -3.86 -9.23 5.27
CA THR A 64 -2.96 -9.26 6.43
C THR A 64 -3.68 -8.85 7.71
N LEU A 65 -4.48 -7.78 7.64
CA LEU A 65 -5.31 -7.31 8.76
C LEU A 65 -6.36 -8.37 9.16
N LEU A 66 -7.03 -8.97 8.16
CA LEU A 66 -8.04 -10.01 8.40
C LEU A 66 -7.45 -11.28 9.01
N SER A 67 -6.25 -11.66 8.59
CA SER A 67 -5.48 -12.76 9.18
C SER A 67 -5.14 -12.48 10.65
N GLY A 68 -4.62 -11.29 10.96
CA GLY A 68 -4.33 -10.88 12.34
C GLY A 68 -5.56 -10.88 13.25
N LEU A 69 -6.72 -10.44 12.75
CA LEU A 69 -7.98 -10.48 13.50
C LEU A 69 -8.47 -11.92 13.77
N THR A 70 -8.36 -12.80 12.78
CA THR A 70 -8.74 -14.21 12.91
C THR A 70 -7.90 -14.92 13.97
N ILE A 71 -6.58 -14.67 13.97
CA ILE A 71 -5.65 -15.24 14.97
C ILE A 71 -5.96 -14.73 16.37
N ARG A 72 -6.25 -13.43 16.53
CA ARG A 72 -6.56 -12.86 17.85
C ARG A 72 -7.86 -13.42 18.43
N ARG A 73 -8.89 -13.60 17.59
CA ARG A 73 -10.16 -14.23 18.00
C ARG A 73 -9.98 -15.68 18.42
N SER A 74 -9.21 -16.48 17.66
CA SER A 74 -9.00 -17.90 17.96
C SER A 74 -8.20 -18.14 19.25
N GLN A 75 -7.33 -17.21 19.64
CA GLN A 75 -6.63 -17.29 20.93
C GLN A 75 -7.49 -16.84 22.12
N GLN A 76 -8.48 -15.99 21.91
CA GLN A 76 -9.39 -15.53 22.95
C GLN A 76 -10.47 -16.58 23.28
N ASP A 77 -10.90 -17.37 22.30
CA ASP A 77 -11.81 -18.52 22.50
C ASP A 77 -11.16 -19.73 23.20
N ARG A 78 -9.83 -19.75 23.33
CA ARG A 78 -9.07 -20.84 23.98
C ARG A 78 -8.63 -20.53 25.42
N ARG A 79 -9.04 -19.40 25.98
CA ARG A 79 -8.79 -19.02 27.38
C ARG A 79 -10.11 -18.96 28.14
#